data_AF-D6RP19-F1
#
_entry.id   AF-D6RP19-F1
#
_cell.length_a   1.000
_cell.length_b   1.000
_cell.length_c   1.000
_cell.angle_alpha   90.00
_cell.angle_beta   90.00
_cell.angle_gamma   90.00
#
_symmetry.space_group_name_H-M   'P 1'
#
loop_
_entity.id
_entity.type
_entity.pdbx_description
1 polymer ?
#
loop_
_entity_poly.entity_id
_entity_poly.type
_entity_poly.pdbx_seq_one_letter_code
_entity_poly.pdbx_strand_id
1 'polypeptide(L)'
;MLLYDEEGLRLYDAITTSAPEYYPFTAEEEILKNHSEEIVTIMRSQTKHGISCPQVVLELGSGYWALDLEKRELERTLNGIVTSDLGQKLEGRVNTKGIWGTYEDGIRFIKDGGLIPGYTAESTGGQTQLHIMFLGSSLGNFPRKEAGPFLRSLPLRAGACDTLLLGLDHDNDVDKIEVAYNDPQGYTRRFKMNALRHAGRVLGDEQFFREDDWERSYDDLGRKTT
;
A
#
# COMPACT_ATOMS: atom_id res chain seq x y z
N MET A 1 10.45 0.54 11.29
CA MET A 1 9.44 1.61 11.51
C MET A 1 8.89 1.46 12.93
N LEU A 2 8.12 2.43 13.44
CA LEU A 2 7.48 2.31 14.76
C LEU A 2 6.01 1.86 14.67
N LEU A 3 5.21 2.43 13.77
CA LEU A 3 3.77 2.18 13.64
C LEU A 3 3.40 0.75 13.17
N TYR A 4 4.26 0.13 12.37
CA TYR A 4 3.97 -1.14 11.69
C TYR A 4 4.97 -2.23 12.15
N ASP A 5 4.79 -2.72 13.38
CA ASP A 5 5.18 -4.08 13.75
C ASP A 5 4.00 -5.04 13.54
N GLU A 6 4.16 -6.31 13.92
CA GLU A 6 3.13 -7.35 13.79
C GLU A 6 1.78 -6.92 14.42
N GLU A 7 1.81 -6.27 15.59
CA GLU A 7 0.61 -5.77 16.26
C GLU A 7 0.08 -4.49 15.61
N GLY A 8 0.98 -3.60 15.17
CA GLY A 8 0.62 -2.39 14.42
C GLY A 8 -0.13 -2.67 13.13
N LEU A 9 0.30 -3.70 12.37
CA LEU A 9 -0.39 -4.13 11.15
C LEU A 9 -1.78 -4.71 11.46
N ARG A 10 -1.96 -5.48 12.55
CA ARG A 10 -3.30 -5.94 12.98
C ARG A 10 -4.22 -4.82 13.42
N LEU A 11 -3.67 -3.81 14.08
CA LEU A 11 -4.42 -2.62 14.47
C LEU A 11 -4.79 -1.76 13.25
N TYR A 12 -3.97 -1.76 12.20
CA TYR A 12 -4.30 -1.14 10.92
C TYR A 12 -5.37 -1.94 10.14
N ASP A 13 -5.27 -3.26 10.07
CA ASP A 13 -6.34 -4.15 9.56
C ASP A 13 -7.67 -3.89 10.29
N ALA A 14 -7.63 -3.62 11.60
CA ALA A 14 -8.83 -3.31 12.37
C ALA A 14 -9.40 -1.92 12.05
N ILE A 15 -8.57 -0.92 11.73
CA ILE A 15 -9.03 0.39 11.22
C ILE A 15 -9.73 0.20 9.87
N THR A 16 -9.07 -0.45 8.90
CA THR A 16 -9.60 -0.59 7.54
C THR A 16 -10.85 -1.45 7.43
N THR A 17 -11.01 -2.47 8.30
CA THR A 17 -12.13 -3.42 8.24
C THR A 17 -13.23 -3.19 9.27
N SER A 18 -12.97 -2.48 10.37
CA SER A 18 -13.89 -2.39 11.52
C SER A 18 -14.23 -0.97 11.98
N ALA A 19 -13.54 0.08 11.51
CA ALA A 19 -13.92 1.46 11.74
C ALA A 19 -14.68 2.02 10.51
N PRO A 20 -16.03 2.07 10.50
CA PRO A 20 -16.80 2.60 9.37
C PRO A 20 -16.50 4.09 9.08
N GLU A 21 -15.89 4.80 10.01
CA GLU A 21 -15.36 6.15 9.90
C GLU A 21 -14.18 6.25 8.90
N TYR A 22 -13.42 5.17 8.71
CA TYR A 22 -12.23 5.15 7.85
C TYR A 22 -12.59 4.97 6.36
N TYR A 23 -13.27 5.97 5.81
CA TYR A 23 -13.73 6.02 4.42
C TYR A 23 -12.65 5.79 3.33
N PRO A 24 -11.34 6.10 3.49
CA PRO A 24 -10.38 5.94 2.39
C PRO A 24 -10.28 4.51 1.86
N PHE A 25 -10.37 3.51 2.75
CA PHE A 25 -10.29 2.10 2.35
C PHE A 25 -11.53 1.64 1.58
N THR A 26 -12.73 1.96 2.07
CA THR A 26 -13.99 1.53 1.42
C THR A 26 -14.24 2.28 0.12
N ALA A 27 -13.87 3.56 0.02
CA ALA A 27 -13.94 4.32 -1.22
C ALA A 27 -12.98 3.78 -2.30
N GLU A 28 -11.74 3.46 -1.95
CA GLU A 28 -10.78 2.86 -2.89
C GLU A 28 -11.22 1.45 -3.32
N GLU A 29 -11.74 0.64 -2.39
CA GLU A 29 -12.27 -0.69 -2.69
C GLU A 29 -13.50 -0.63 -3.61
N GLU A 30 -14.41 0.33 -3.42
CA GLU A 30 -15.56 0.54 -4.31
C GLU A 30 -15.12 0.97 -5.72
N ILE A 31 -14.18 1.92 -5.83
CA ILE A 31 -13.63 2.35 -7.13
C ILE A 31 -13.00 1.16 -7.86
N LEU A 32 -12.17 0.37 -7.18
CA LEU A 32 -11.52 -0.79 -7.77
C LEU A 32 -12.53 -1.88 -8.19
N LYS A 33 -13.57 -2.14 -7.39
CA LYS A 33 -14.66 -3.06 -7.76
C LYS A 33 -15.39 -2.58 -9.02
N ASN A 34 -15.89 -1.35 -9.00
CA ASN A 34 -16.77 -0.80 -10.03
C ASN A 34 -16.05 -0.50 -11.35
N HIS A 35 -14.77 -0.12 -11.32
CA HIS A 35 -14.00 0.28 -12.52
C HIS A 35 -12.89 -0.71 -12.91
N SER A 36 -12.79 -1.89 -12.29
CA SER A 36 -11.76 -2.91 -12.60
C SER A 36 -11.60 -3.21 -14.10
N GLU A 37 -12.70 -3.42 -14.82
CA GLU A 37 -12.66 -3.69 -16.27
C GLU A 37 -12.17 -2.50 -17.10
N GLU A 38 -12.52 -1.27 -16.69
CA GLU A 38 -12.09 -0.03 -17.33
C GLU A 38 -10.59 0.23 -17.08
N ILE A 39 -10.15 0.10 -15.82
CA ILE A 39 -8.75 0.23 -15.41
C ILE A 39 -7.87 -0.76 -16.19
N VAL A 40 -8.24 -2.04 -16.22
CA VAL A 40 -7.53 -3.08 -16.98
C VAL A 40 -7.56 -2.79 -18.49
N THR A 41 -8.66 -2.27 -19.02
CA THR A 41 -8.75 -1.87 -20.43
C THR A 41 -7.83 -0.70 -20.74
N ILE A 42 -7.71 0.30 -19.86
CA ILE A 42 -6.80 1.43 -20.02
C ILE A 42 -5.34 0.97 -19.99
N MET A 43 -4.94 0.17 -18.98
CA MET A 43 -3.58 -0.39 -18.84
C MET A 43 -3.17 -1.21 -20.07
N ARG A 44 -4.12 -1.93 -20.68
CA ARG A 44 -3.94 -2.69 -21.92
C ARG A 44 -3.89 -1.80 -23.17
N SER A 45 -4.79 -0.81 -23.29
CA SER A 45 -5.00 -0.03 -24.52
C SER A 45 -3.82 0.87 -24.92
N GLN A 46 -2.87 1.10 -24.02
CA GLN A 46 -1.60 1.76 -24.33
C GLN A 46 -0.78 1.00 -25.40
N THR A 47 -1.03 -0.29 -25.63
CA THR A 47 -0.38 -1.17 -26.63
C THR A 47 -0.68 -0.84 -28.12
N LYS A 48 -0.65 0.45 -28.48
CA LYS A 48 -0.57 0.87 -29.88
C LYS A 48 0.65 0.20 -30.55
N HIS A 49 0.43 -0.36 -31.73
CA HIS A 49 1.30 -1.25 -32.54
C HIS A 49 1.04 -2.77 -32.46
N GLY A 50 0.05 -3.24 -31.70
CA GLY A 50 -0.52 -4.59 -31.92
C GLY A 50 0.39 -5.78 -31.58
N ILE A 51 1.40 -5.56 -30.74
CA ILE A 51 2.22 -6.63 -30.18
C ILE A 51 1.50 -7.18 -28.94
N SER A 52 1.24 -8.50 -28.92
CA SER A 52 0.65 -9.20 -27.76
C SER A 52 1.69 -9.38 -26.64
N CYS A 53 1.95 -8.29 -25.92
CA CYS A 53 2.90 -8.26 -24.80
C CYS A 53 2.40 -9.07 -23.59
N PRO A 54 3.20 -9.99 -23.00
CA PRO A 54 2.93 -10.52 -21.66
C PRO A 54 2.82 -9.40 -20.62
N GLN A 55 1.83 -9.54 -19.74
CA GLN A 55 1.18 -8.41 -19.11
C GLN A 55 1.39 -8.27 -17.60
N VAL A 56 1.26 -6.99 -17.24
CA VAL A 56 1.76 -6.29 -16.07
C VAL A 56 0.95 -6.26 -14.75
N VAL A 57 -0.01 -7.13 -14.37
CA VAL A 57 -1.24 -6.66 -13.59
C VAL A 57 -1.44 -6.82 -12.02
N LEU A 58 -0.48 -7.26 -11.18
CA LEU A 58 -0.35 -6.94 -9.74
C LEU A 58 0.12 -5.52 -9.43
N GLU A 59 1.32 -5.12 -9.85
CA GLU A 59 1.82 -5.35 -11.21
C GLU A 59 2.75 -6.56 -11.53
N LEU A 60 2.17 -7.49 -12.33
CA LEU A 60 2.50 -8.93 -12.52
C LEU A 60 3.62 -9.15 -13.53
N GLY A 61 4.57 -10.05 -13.29
CA GLY A 61 5.21 -10.78 -14.39
C GLY A 61 4.50 -12.12 -14.63
N SER A 62 3.23 -12.12 -15.09
CA SER A 62 2.27 -13.24 -14.93
C SER A 62 2.21 -13.85 -13.49
N GLY A 63 2.64 -13.08 -12.50
CA GLY A 63 2.68 -13.43 -11.09
C GLY A 63 2.70 -12.22 -10.18
N TYR A 64 1.95 -12.30 -9.08
CA TYR A 64 1.68 -11.22 -8.12
C TYR A 64 2.79 -11.17 -7.07
N TRP A 65 3.35 -10.00 -6.77
CA TRP A 65 4.43 -9.78 -5.80
C TRP A 65 4.01 -8.73 -4.76
N ALA A 66 3.32 -9.14 -3.68
CA ALA A 66 3.08 -8.20 -2.59
C ALA A 66 4.41 -7.68 -2.03
N LEU A 67 4.52 -6.36 -1.83
CA LEU A 67 5.64 -5.75 -1.11
C LEU A 67 5.15 -5.41 0.30
N ASP A 68 5.81 -5.97 1.31
CA ASP A 68 5.52 -5.68 2.71
C ASP A 68 6.83 -5.52 3.50
N LEU A 69 6.74 -4.79 4.60
CA LEU A 69 7.83 -4.51 5.52
C LEU A 69 7.91 -5.54 6.66
N GLU A 70 6.83 -6.28 6.91
CA GLU A 70 6.79 -7.40 7.86
C GLU A 70 6.58 -8.74 7.11
N LYS A 71 7.40 -9.74 7.45
CA LYS A 71 7.51 -11.00 6.71
C LYS A 71 6.37 -11.97 7.02
N ARG A 72 5.93 -12.05 8.27
CA ARG A 72 4.86 -12.97 8.70
C ARG A 72 3.50 -12.49 8.21
N GLU A 73 3.26 -11.19 8.14
CA GLU A 73 2.03 -10.61 7.61
C GLU A 73 1.99 -10.70 6.06
N LEU A 74 3.13 -10.58 5.37
CA LEU A 74 3.29 -10.96 3.96
C LEU A 74 2.97 -12.45 3.71
N GLU A 75 3.54 -13.34 4.53
CA GLU A 75 3.26 -14.77 4.46
C GLU A 75 1.79 -15.09 4.80
N ARG A 76 1.16 -14.40 5.76
CA ARG A 76 -0.29 -14.53 6.05
C ARG A 76 -1.12 -14.15 4.83
N THR A 77 -0.85 -12.98 4.25
CA THR A 77 -1.66 -12.42 3.16
C THR A 77 -1.59 -13.29 1.91
N LEU A 78 -0.39 -13.72 1.52
CA LEU A 78 -0.20 -14.60 0.36
C LEU A 78 -0.83 -15.98 0.57
N ASN A 79 -0.69 -16.59 1.75
CA ASN A 79 -1.37 -17.85 2.07
C ASN A 79 -2.90 -17.70 2.11
N GLY A 80 -3.41 -16.55 2.58
CA GLY A 80 -4.83 -16.21 2.55
C GLY A 80 -5.38 -16.11 1.12
N ILE A 81 -4.64 -15.48 0.20
CA ILE A 81 -5.00 -15.45 -1.22
C ILE A 81 -5.02 -16.88 -1.78
N VAL A 82 -3.96 -17.65 -1.61
CA VAL A 82 -3.82 -19.02 -2.14
C VAL A 82 -4.91 -19.98 -1.63
N THR A 83 -5.31 -19.87 -0.36
CA THR A 83 -6.34 -20.75 0.24
C THR A 83 -7.79 -20.32 -0.04
N SER A 84 -8.01 -19.14 -0.61
CA SER A 84 -9.34 -18.60 -0.92
C SER A 84 -9.92 -19.10 -2.25
N ASP A 85 -11.22 -18.88 -2.43
CA ASP A 85 -11.91 -19.02 -3.73
C ASP A 85 -11.32 -18.15 -4.84
N LEU A 86 -10.56 -17.09 -4.50
CA LEU A 86 -9.81 -16.30 -5.47
C LEU A 86 -8.51 -17.03 -5.86
N GLY A 87 -7.80 -17.63 -4.92
CA GLY A 87 -6.62 -18.46 -5.17
C GLY A 87 -6.91 -19.57 -6.18
N GLN A 88 -8.00 -20.31 -6.00
CA GLN A 88 -8.45 -21.36 -6.93
C GLN A 88 -8.75 -20.83 -8.35
N LYS A 89 -9.20 -19.57 -8.49
CA LYS A 89 -9.44 -18.92 -9.80
C LYS A 89 -8.16 -18.38 -10.45
N LEU A 90 -7.15 -18.09 -9.63
CA LEU A 90 -5.82 -17.61 -10.04
C LEU A 90 -4.82 -18.75 -10.31
N GLU A 91 -5.07 -19.96 -9.80
CA GLU A 91 -4.19 -21.12 -9.95
C GLU A 91 -3.88 -21.41 -11.42
N GLY A 92 -2.59 -21.61 -11.72
CA GLY A 92 -2.08 -21.79 -13.09
C GLY A 92 -2.15 -20.54 -14.00
N ARG A 93 -2.71 -19.42 -13.53
CA ARG A 93 -2.86 -18.16 -14.29
C ARG A 93 -2.02 -17.02 -13.73
N VAL A 94 -1.88 -16.96 -12.41
CA VAL A 94 -1.14 -15.92 -11.67
C VAL A 94 -0.31 -16.55 -10.56
N ASN A 95 1.01 -16.41 -10.63
CA ASN A 95 1.97 -16.91 -9.65
C ASN A 95 2.18 -15.93 -8.48
N THR A 96 1.59 -16.19 -7.30
CA THR A 96 1.72 -15.32 -6.11
C THR A 96 3.07 -15.49 -5.39
N LYS A 97 3.70 -14.38 -5.05
CA LYS A 97 5.01 -14.20 -4.41
C LYS A 97 5.01 -12.96 -3.52
N GLY A 98 6.09 -12.77 -2.76
CA GLY A 98 6.30 -11.58 -1.94
C GLY A 98 7.72 -11.01 -2.10
N ILE A 99 7.83 -9.70 -1.86
CA ILE A 99 9.08 -8.98 -1.61
C ILE A 99 8.98 -8.49 -0.17
N TRP A 100 9.96 -8.86 0.67
CA TRP A 100 10.05 -8.35 2.04
C TRP A 100 11.10 -7.25 2.09
N GLY A 101 10.70 -6.02 2.40
CA GLY A 101 11.60 -4.86 2.44
C GLY A 101 10.87 -3.52 2.30
N THR A 102 11.65 -2.45 2.13
CA THR A 102 11.14 -1.08 1.90
C THR A 102 10.71 -0.84 0.45
N TYR A 103 10.06 0.31 0.18
CA TYR A 103 9.82 0.76 -1.19
C TYR A 103 11.14 0.88 -1.98
N GLU A 104 12.20 1.35 -1.33
CA GLU A 104 13.55 1.45 -1.91
C GLU A 104 14.14 0.07 -2.25
N ASP A 105 13.89 -0.95 -1.42
CA ASP A 105 14.30 -2.34 -1.70
C ASP A 105 13.52 -2.95 -2.86
N GLY A 106 12.20 -2.72 -2.93
CA GLY A 106 11.37 -3.14 -4.07
C GLY A 106 11.80 -2.45 -5.37
N ILE A 107 11.98 -1.12 -5.34
CA ILE A 107 12.45 -0.33 -6.50
C ILE A 107 13.84 -0.80 -6.96
N ARG A 108 14.74 -1.15 -6.03
CA ARG A 108 16.06 -1.72 -6.35
C ARG A 108 15.92 -3.11 -6.99
N PHE A 109 15.16 -4.02 -6.38
CA PHE A 109 14.90 -5.36 -6.91
C PHE A 109 14.35 -5.35 -8.35
N ILE A 110 13.46 -4.40 -8.69
CA ILE A 110 12.97 -4.22 -10.06
C ILE A 110 14.09 -3.75 -11.00
N LYS A 111 14.87 -2.74 -10.60
CA LYS A 111 15.98 -2.19 -11.40
C LYS A 111 17.12 -3.18 -11.63
N ASP A 112 17.33 -4.09 -10.69
CA ASP A 112 18.30 -5.19 -10.78
C ASP A 112 17.78 -6.38 -11.63
N GLY A 113 16.58 -6.27 -12.23
CA GLY A 113 16.00 -7.27 -13.12
C GLY A 113 15.19 -8.39 -12.43
N GLY A 114 14.85 -8.24 -11.15
CA GLY A 114 14.21 -9.27 -10.33
C GLY A 114 12.79 -9.66 -10.74
N LEU A 115 12.03 -8.77 -11.38
CA LEU A 115 10.72 -9.06 -11.97
C LEU A 115 10.80 -9.51 -13.44
N ILE A 116 11.58 -8.78 -14.23
CA ILE A 116 11.67 -8.91 -15.69
C ILE A 116 13.17 -9.06 -16.01
N PRO A 117 13.65 -10.25 -16.45
CA PRO A 117 15.06 -10.46 -16.75
C PRO A 117 15.57 -9.49 -17.82
N GLY A 118 16.68 -8.81 -17.54
CA GLY A 118 17.25 -7.80 -18.42
C GLY A 118 16.50 -6.46 -18.43
N TYR A 119 15.58 -6.23 -17.49
CA TYR A 119 14.99 -4.91 -17.26
C TYR A 119 16.05 -3.87 -16.90
N THR A 120 16.00 -2.71 -17.56
CA THR A 120 16.64 -1.48 -17.11
C THR A 120 15.66 -0.33 -17.33
N ALA A 121 15.77 0.75 -16.56
CA ALA A 121 14.93 1.94 -16.78
C ALA A 121 15.17 2.62 -18.15
N GLU A 122 16.26 2.26 -18.81
CA GLU A 122 16.70 2.75 -20.13
C GLU A 122 16.27 1.83 -21.29
N SER A 123 15.68 0.66 -21.00
CA SER A 123 15.37 -0.34 -22.04
C SER A 123 14.10 0.01 -22.85
N THR A 124 14.31 0.63 -24.01
CA THR A 124 13.24 0.86 -25.00
C THR A 124 12.96 -0.40 -25.82
N GLY A 125 11.73 -0.90 -25.79
CA GLY A 125 11.27 -2.00 -26.67
C GLY A 125 11.19 -3.40 -26.06
N GLY A 126 11.18 -3.53 -24.72
CA GLY A 126 10.91 -4.82 -24.07
C GLY A 126 9.48 -5.32 -24.31
N GLN A 127 9.30 -6.62 -24.59
CA GLN A 127 7.97 -7.24 -24.80
C GLN A 127 7.12 -7.34 -23.53
N THR A 128 7.68 -7.09 -22.35
CA THR A 128 6.97 -7.14 -21.07
C THR A 128 6.81 -5.71 -20.57
N GLN A 129 5.57 -5.24 -20.45
CA GLN A 129 5.21 -3.94 -19.84
C GLN A 129 5.60 -3.94 -18.34
N LEU A 130 5.55 -2.80 -17.67
CA LEU A 130 5.59 -2.71 -16.20
C LEU A 130 4.63 -1.62 -15.72
N HIS A 131 3.58 -2.05 -15.05
CA HIS A 131 2.64 -1.16 -14.38
C HIS A 131 3.09 -1.02 -12.88
N ILE A 132 2.56 -0.09 -12.06
CA ILE A 132 2.82 0.04 -10.60
C ILE A 132 1.58 0.59 -9.86
N MET A 133 1.19 -0.02 -8.73
CA MET A 133 0.01 0.25 -7.92
C MET A 133 0.46 0.88 -6.61
N PHE A 134 0.04 2.11 -6.36
CA PHE A 134 0.35 2.82 -5.13
C PHE A 134 -0.94 3.32 -4.50
N LEU A 135 -1.52 2.46 -3.68
CA LEU A 135 -2.89 2.55 -3.14
C LEU A 135 -2.91 3.04 -1.68
N GLY A 136 -4.09 3.10 -1.07
CA GLY A 136 -4.31 3.50 0.32
C GLY A 136 -3.97 4.96 0.61
N SER A 137 -3.96 5.83 -0.42
CA SER A 137 -3.44 7.21 -0.34
C SER A 137 -2.00 7.30 0.20
N SER A 138 -1.19 6.23 0.05
CA SER A 138 0.11 6.09 0.72
C SER A 138 1.11 7.21 0.41
N LEU A 139 0.96 7.89 -0.73
CA LEU A 139 1.76 9.06 -1.11
C LEU A 139 1.55 10.27 -0.18
N GLY A 140 0.38 10.37 0.48
CA GLY A 140 0.07 11.42 1.45
C GLY A 140 0.96 11.40 2.70
N ASN A 141 1.60 10.26 3.01
CA ASN A 141 2.56 10.14 4.11
C ASN A 141 3.91 10.83 3.83
N PHE A 142 4.21 11.15 2.56
CA PHE A 142 5.46 11.80 2.18
C PHE A 142 5.37 13.32 2.37
N PRO A 143 6.43 13.98 2.87
CA PRO A 143 6.56 15.42 2.76
C PRO A 143 6.39 15.88 1.30
N ARG A 144 5.67 16.98 1.07
CA ARG A 144 5.30 17.45 -0.29
C ARG A 144 6.50 17.70 -1.23
N LYS A 145 7.71 17.88 -0.67
CA LYS A 145 8.98 18.02 -1.42
C LYS A 145 9.57 16.67 -1.86
N GLU A 146 9.20 15.57 -1.21
CA GLU A 146 9.75 14.22 -1.37
C GLU A 146 8.85 13.30 -2.20
N ALA A 147 7.53 13.50 -2.16
CA ALA A 147 6.57 12.77 -3.03
C ALA A 147 6.92 12.86 -4.53
N GLY A 148 7.34 14.04 -5.01
CA GLY A 148 7.77 14.23 -6.40
C GLY A 148 9.06 13.47 -6.78
N PRO A 149 10.14 13.56 -5.98
CA PRO A 149 11.30 12.67 -6.07
C PRO A 149 10.96 11.17 -6.00
N PHE A 150 10.07 10.74 -5.11
CA PHE A 150 9.63 9.35 -4.99
C PHE A 150 8.94 8.85 -6.27
N LEU A 151 7.96 9.59 -6.81
CA LEU A 151 7.31 9.24 -8.08
C LEU A 151 8.29 9.19 -9.27
N ARG A 152 9.42 9.90 -9.20
CA ARG A 152 10.52 9.81 -10.18
C ARG A 152 11.55 8.72 -9.90
N SER A 153 11.56 8.13 -8.70
CA SER A 153 12.43 6.99 -8.39
C SER A 153 11.81 5.66 -8.83
N LEU A 154 10.48 5.62 -9.02
CA LEU A 154 9.75 4.48 -9.57
C LEU A 154 10.35 4.01 -10.92
N PRO A 155 10.55 2.70 -11.11
CA PRO A 155 11.07 2.14 -12.34
C PRO A 155 9.95 2.05 -13.39
N LEU A 156 9.73 3.14 -14.15
CA LEU A 156 8.77 3.19 -15.26
C LEU A 156 9.48 3.67 -16.53
N ARG A 157 9.52 2.87 -17.59
CA ARG A 157 10.25 3.16 -18.83
C ARG A 157 9.39 3.98 -19.79
N ALA A 158 9.94 5.11 -20.23
CA ALA A 158 9.32 5.94 -21.26
C ALA A 158 9.13 5.12 -22.57
N GLY A 159 7.89 5.09 -23.08
CA GLY A 159 7.55 4.40 -24.33
C GLY A 159 7.36 2.88 -24.24
N ALA A 160 7.61 2.22 -23.10
CA ALA A 160 7.39 0.78 -22.94
C ALA A 160 5.92 0.39 -22.66
N CYS A 161 5.00 1.37 -22.65
CA CYS A 161 3.62 1.23 -22.19
C CYS A 161 3.52 0.77 -20.71
N ASP A 162 4.51 1.17 -19.93
CA ASP A 162 4.54 1.12 -18.47
C ASP A 162 3.51 2.11 -17.89
N THR A 163 2.90 1.80 -16.74
CA THR A 163 1.83 2.64 -16.14
C THR A 163 1.96 2.77 -14.63
N LEU A 164 1.20 3.70 -14.04
CA LEU A 164 1.07 3.85 -12.58
C LEU A 164 -0.42 4.03 -12.26
N LEU A 165 -0.99 3.14 -11.44
CA LEU A 165 -2.29 3.33 -10.80
C LEU A 165 -2.04 3.89 -9.39
N LEU A 166 -2.43 5.14 -9.17
CA LEU A 166 -2.16 5.89 -7.95
C LEU A 166 -3.46 6.22 -7.24
N GLY A 167 -3.69 5.62 -6.08
CA GLY A 167 -4.76 5.98 -5.16
C GLY A 167 -4.38 7.23 -4.37
N LEU A 168 -5.27 8.23 -4.37
CA LEU A 168 -5.14 9.46 -3.59
C LEU A 168 -6.49 9.82 -2.99
N ASP A 169 -6.51 10.15 -1.70
CA ASP A 169 -7.67 10.77 -1.09
C ASP A 169 -7.81 12.23 -1.57
N HIS A 170 -9.07 12.67 -1.69
CA HIS A 170 -9.49 14.00 -2.09
C HIS A 170 -10.71 14.49 -1.27
N ASP A 171 -11.16 13.82 -0.20
CA ASP A 171 -12.06 14.51 0.72
C ASP A 171 -11.33 15.72 1.34
N ASN A 172 -12.08 16.81 1.54
CA ASN A 172 -11.63 18.07 2.11
C ASN A 172 -12.56 18.49 3.28
N ASP A 173 -13.54 17.66 3.63
CA ASP A 173 -14.43 17.81 4.76
C ASP A 173 -13.68 17.52 6.07
N VAL A 174 -13.31 18.58 6.77
CA VAL A 174 -12.46 18.53 7.98
C VAL A 174 -13.07 17.65 9.06
N ASP A 175 -14.39 17.67 9.23
CA ASP A 175 -15.08 16.92 10.28
C ASP A 175 -15.04 15.41 9.98
N LYS A 176 -15.23 15.01 8.70
CA LYS A 176 -15.03 13.61 8.28
C LYS A 176 -13.58 13.16 8.43
N ILE A 177 -12.62 13.99 8.04
CA ILE A 177 -11.19 13.66 8.11
C ILE A 177 -10.74 13.50 9.56
N GLU A 178 -11.14 14.40 10.47
CA GLU A 178 -10.78 14.26 11.89
C GLU A 178 -11.38 12.97 12.49
N VAL A 179 -12.66 12.67 12.21
CA VAL A 179 -13.31 11.44 12.68
C VAL A 179 -12.68 10.18 12.08
N ALA A 180 -12.32 10.16 10.79
CA ALA A 180 -11.65 9.03 10.13
C ALA A 180 -10.28 8.69 10.75
N TYR A 181 -9.55 9.70 11.24
CA TYR A 181 -8.24 9.52 11.89
C TYR A 181 -8.32 9.62 13.43
N ASN A 182 -9.51 9.67 14.01
CA ASN A 182 -9.76 9.76 15.45
C ASN A 182 -11.09 9.06 15.81
N ASP A 183 -11.24 7.82 15.35
CA ASP A 183 -12.47 7.03 15.47
C ASP A 183 -12.93 6.85 16.94
N PRO A 184 -14.23 6.97 17.24
CA PRO A 184 -14.76 6.90 18.61
C PRO A 184 -14.61 5.51 19.26
N GLN A 185 -14.34 4.47 18.48
CA GLN A 185 -14.04 3.11 18.93
C GLN A 185 -12.55 2.94 19.33
N GLY A 186 -11.72 3.96 19.13
CA GLY A 186 -10.32 4.01 19.55
C GLY A 186 -9.39 3.00 18.86
N TYR A 187 -9.72 2.50 17.67
CA TYR A 187 -8.81 1.68 16.84
C TYR A 187 -7.54 2.48 16.50
N THR A 188 -7.70 3.72 16.04
CA THR A 188 -6.59 4.62 15.71
C THR A 188 -5.83 5.08 16.96
N ARG A 189 -6.48 5.22 18.14
CA ARG A 189 -5.77 5.43 19.42
C ARG A 189 -4.86 4.24 19.71
N ARG A 190 -5.38 3.01 19.63
CA ARG A 190 -4.61 1.77 19.88
C ARG A 190 -3.43 1.63 18.91
N PHE A 191 -3.63 1.90 17.62
CA PHE A 191 -2.57 1.91 16.61
C PHE A 191 -1.46 2.94 16.93
N LYS A 192 -1.84 4.18 17.24
CA LYS A 192 -0.89 5.24 17.64
C LYS A 192 -0.10 4.88 18.90
N MET A 193 -0.75 4.35 19.94
CA MET A 193 -0.08 3.97 21.19
C MET A 193 0.78 2.70 21.06
N ASN A 194 0.42 1.77 20.17
CA ASN A 194 1.29 0.63 19.86
C ASN A 194 2.66 1.08 19.32
N ALA A 195 2.73 2.17 18.54
CA ALA A 195 4.00 2.72 18.07
C ALA A 195 4.91 3.18 19.21
N LEU A 196 4.35 3.70 20.32
CA LEU A 196 5.10 4.07 21.52
C LEU A 196 5.57 2.83 22.28
N ARG A 197 4.70 1.85 22.50
CA ARG A 197 5.08 0.56 23.12
C ARG A 197 6.16 -0.17 22.32
N HIS A 198 6.06 -0.18 20.99
CA HIS A 198 7.09 -0.72 20.11
C HIS A 198 8.39 0.09 20.16
N ALA A 199 8.34 1.43 20.20
CA ALA A 199 9.53 2.25 20.42
C ALA A 199 10.21 1.92 21.75
N GLY A 200 9.43 1.72 22.82
CA GLY A 200 9.92 1.23 24.11
C GLY A 200 10.59 -0.15 23.99
N ARG A 201 9.93 -1.13 23.36
CA ARG A 201 10.50 -2.46 23.07
C ARG A 201 11.84 -2.38 22.33
N VAL A 202 11.99 -1.45 21.37
CA VAL A 202 13.25 -1.20 20.63
C VAL A 202 14.33 -0.55 21.51
N LEU A 203 13.94 0.28 22.49
CA LEU A 203 14.86 0.86 23.48
C LEU A 203 15.20 -0.08 24.66
N GLY A 204 14.54 -1.23 24.75
CA GLY A 204 14.76 -2.25 25.80
C GLY A 204 13.79 -2.17 26.99
N ASP A 205 12.78 -1.28 26.95
CA ASP A 205 11.74 -1.14 27.98
C ASP A 205 10.41 -0.72 27.34
N GLU A 206 9.45 -1.65 27.26
CA GLU A 206 8.11 -1.39 26.68
C GLU A 206 7.33 -0.30 27.45
N GLN A 207 7.65 -0.05 28.73
CA GLN A 207 6.98 0.93 29.57
C GLN A 207 7.65 2.31 29.58
N PHE A 208 8.75 2.48 28.82
CA PHE A 208 9.51 3.74 28.72
C PHE A 208 8.65 4.94 28.27
N PHE A 209 7.59 4.67 27.48
CA PHE A 209 6.57 5.65 27.12
C PHE A 209 5.23 5.22 27.73
N ARG A 210 4.81 5.90 28.81
CA ARG A 210 3.51 5.66 29.47
C ARG A 210 2.37 6.26 28.64
N GLU A 211 1.32 5.50 28.33
CA GLU A 211 0.21 6.01 27.50
C GLU A 211 -0.46 7.25 28.09
N ASP A 212 -0.56 7.35 29.43
CA ASP A 212 -1.12 8.49 30.17
C ASP A 212 -0.48 9.83 29.77
N ASP A 213 0.83 9.83 29.50
CA ASP A 213 1.61 11.04 29.19
C ASP A 213 1.37 11.53 27.73
N TRP A 214 0.59 10.78 26.93
CA TRP A 214 0.29 11.06 25.51
C TRP A 214 -1.22 11.14 25.22
N GLU A 215 -2.08 11.04 26.24
CA GLU A 215 -3.50 11.33 26.09
C GLU A 215 -3.70 12.83 25.85
N ARG A 216 -4.15 13.19 24.64
CA ARG A 216 -4.65 14.54 24.38
C ARG A 216 -5.95 14.72 25.15
N SER A 217 -5.98 15.72 26.03
CA SER A 217 -7.24 16.23 26.54
C SER A 217 -8.00 16.93 25.40
N TYR A 218 -9.26 16.56 25.22
CA TYR A 218 -10.20 17.21 24.31
C TYR A 218 -11.45 17.60 25.13
N ASP A 219 -12.03 18.78 24.87
CA ASP A 219 -13.29 19.20 25.50
C ASP A 219 -14.50 18.47 24.91
N ASP A 220 -15.67 18.59 25.57
CA ASP A 220 -16.95 18.02 25.11
C ASP A 220 -17.42 18.55 23.74
N LEU A 221 -16.66 19.47 23.12
CA LEU A 221 -16.89 20.08 21.81
C LEU A 221 -15.79 19.71 20.80
N GLY A 222 -14.97 18.69 21.09
CA GLY A 222 -13.94 18.16 20.19
C GLY A 222 -12.70 19.05 20.05
N ARG A 223 -12.55 20.10 20.86
CA ARG A 223 -11.41 21.01 20.78
C ARG A 223 -10.28 20.50 21.66
N LYS A 224 -9.04 20.68 21.21
CA LYS A 224 -7.87 20.51 22.10
C LYS A 224 -7.99 21.42 23.31
N THR A 225 -8.12 20.82 24.49
CA THR A 225 -7.51 21.40 25.69
C THR A 225 -6.01 21.10 25.67
N THR A 226 -5.24 21.82 26.49
CA THR A 226 -3.76 21.85 26.44
C THR A 226 -3.11 20.50 26.70
#